data_AF-A0A6V7W541-F1
#
_entry.id   AF-A0A6V7W541-F1
#
_cell.length_a   1.000
_cell.length_b   1.000
_cell.length_c   1.000
_cell.angle_alpha   90.00
_cell.angle_beta   90.00
_cell.angle_gamma   90.00
#
_symmetry.space_group_name_H-M   'P 1'
#
loop_
_entity.id
_entity.type
_entity.pdbx_description
1 polymer ?
#
loop_
_entity_poly.entity_id
_entity_poly.type
_entity_poly.pdbx_seq_one_letter_code
_entity_poly.pdbx_strand_id
1 'polypeptide(L)'
;MPALGIMKNDVFLQDDKILKWSDYSFTKSVGYFKRAALTKIEFALLIAIIFTKSNATDISVEGKELLLDEFNKYTQNLLRYNQQRLGLIEAAQRLAECSRLINRSIENEYALRLMFSHQFKYYSMGATCFKLTNFFENFLNKTD
;
A
#
# COMPACT_ATOMS: atom_id res chain seq x y z
N MET A 1 11.01 -13.55 -13.90
CA MET A 1 11.75 -12.54 -13.08
C MET A 1 11.30 -12.70 -11.65
N PRO A 2 12.21 -12.81 -10.66
CA PRO A 2 11.81 -12.77 -9.25
C PRO A 2 11.13 -11.42 -8.94
N ALA A 3 10.16 -11.41 -8.03
CA ALA A 3 9.50 -10.17 -7.61
C ALA A 3 10.54 -9.16 -7.07
N LEU A 4 10.32 -7.87 -7.33
CA LEU A 4 11.16 -6.80 -6.80
C LEU A 4 11.30 -6.96 -5.28
N GLY A 5 12.52 -7.17 -4.77
CA GLY A 5 12.78 -7.29 -3.33
C GLY A 5 12.98 -8.71 -2.77
N ILE A 6 12.78 -9.78 -3.55
CA ILE A 6 13.20 -11.13 -3.14
C ILE A 6 14.71 -11.29 -3.40
N MET A 7 15.51 -11.49 -2.35
CA MET A 7 16.88 -12.00 -2.55
C MET A 7 16.81 -13.45 -3.04
N LYS A 8 17.61 -13.77 -4.07
CA LYS A 8 17.76 -15.13 -4.62
C LYS A 8 18.45 -16.05 -3.60
N ASN A 9 17.73 -16.48 -2.59
CA ASN A 9 18.08 -17.72 -1.89
C ASN A 9 17.27 -18.83 -2.57
N ASP A 10 17.95 -19.79 -3.19
CA ASP A 10 17.36 -20.80 -4.10
C ASP A 10 16.21 -21.61 -3.49
N VAL A 11 16.16 -21.72 -2.15
CA VAL A 11 15.09 -22.43 -1.41
C VAL A 11 13.75 -21.68 -1.46
N PHE A 12 13.75 -20.36 -1.58
CA PHE A 12 12.51 -19.55 -1.58
C PHE A 12 11.87 -19.44 -2.95
N LEU A 13 12.65 -19.60 -4.03
CA LEU A 13 12.13 -19.66 -5.39
C LEU A 13 11.38 -20.97 -5.68
N GLN A 14 11.43 -21.94 -4.78
CA GLN A 14 10.65 -23.18 -4.86
C GLN A 14 9.40 -23.16 -3.98
N ASP A 15 9.20 -22.12 -3.16
CA ASP A 15 7.97 -21.95 -2.38
C ASP A 15 6.95 -21.12 -3.16
N ASP A 16 6.01 -21.82 -3.81
CA ASP A 16 4.95 -21.21 -4.62
C ASP A 16 4.09 -20.22 -3.83
N LYS A 17 3.92 -20.39 -2.51
CA LYS A 17 3.13 -19.47 -1.68
C LYS A 17 3.88 -18.16 -1.47
N ILE A 18 5.17 -18.24 -1.12
CA ILE A 18 6.01 -17.04 -0.97
C ILE A 18 6.13 -16.30 -2.30
N LEU A 19 6.34 -17.01 -3.41
CA LEU A 19 6.40 -16.40 -4.74
C LEU A 19 5.09 -15.71 -5.12
N LYS A 20 3.94 -16.35 -4.86
CA LYS A 20 2.63 -15.75 -5.15
C LYS A 20 2.38 -14.49 -4.33
N TRP A 21 2.66 -14.51 -3.02
CA TRP A 21 2.43 -13.35 -2.16
C TRP A 21 3.41 -12.22 -2.44
N SER A 22 4.68 -12.52 -2.70
CA SER A 22 5.69 -11.51 -3.06
C SER A 22 5.41 -10.85 -4.42
N ASP A 23 4.99 -11.60 -5.44
CA ASP A 23 4.54 -11.01 -6.71
C ASP A 23 3.37 -10.04 -6.49
N TYR A 24 2.41 -10.43 -5.64
CA TYR A 24 1.29 -9.57 -5.28
C TYR A 24 1.74 -8.29 -4.57
N SER A 25 2.53 -8.43 -3.50
CA SER A 25 2.93 -7.33 -2.62
C SER A 25 3.95 -6.38 -3.22
N PHE A 26 4.85 -6.84 -4.10
CA PHE A 26 5.95 -6.01 -4.60
C PHE A 26 5.89 -5.69 -6.10
N THR A 27 5.31 -6.56 -6.92
CA THR A 27 5.30 -6.37 -8.39
C THR A 27 3.96 -5.84 -8.87
N LYS A 28 2.87 -6.55 -8.55
CA LYS A 28 1.51 -6.15 -8.95
C LYS A 28 1.08 -4.86 -8.29
N SER A 29 1.40 -4.68 -7.01
CA SER A 29 1.13 -3.45 -6.24
C SER A 29 1.62 -2.20 -6.97
N VAL A 30 2.89 -2.16 -7.35
CA VAL A 30 3.52 -1.05 -8.09
C VAL A 30 2.86 -0.84 -9.44
N GLY A 31 2.51 -1.92 -10.14
CA GLY A 31 1.81 -1.86 -11.42
C GLY A 31 0.46 -1.14 -11.37
N TYR A 32 -0.30 -1.26 -10.28
CA TYR A 32 -1.57 -0.54 -10.10
C TYR A 32 -1.36 0.97 -9.98
N PHE A 33 -0.44 1.40 -9.12
CA PHE A 33 -0.15 2.82 -8.92
C PHE A 33 0.46 3.47 -10.17
N LYS A 34 1.36 2.76 -10.86
CA LYS A 34 1.96 3.25 -12.12
C LYS A 34 0.90 3.49 -13.20
N ARG A 35 -0.05 2.55 -13.36
CA ARG A 35 -1.14 2.68 -14.36
C ARG A 35 -2.12 3.80 -14.03
N ALA A 36 -2.40 4.01 -12.75
CA ALA A 36 -3.30 5.07 -12.32
C ALA A 36 -2.76 6.49 -12.59
N ALA A 37 -1.44 6.64 -12.79
CA ALA A 37 -0.79 7.92 -13.09
C ALA A 37 -1.25 9.04 -12.14
N LEU A 38 -1.14 8.79 -10.82
CA LEU A 38 -1.58 9.73 -9.80
C LEU A 38 -0.81 11.05 -9.88
N THR A 39 -1.49 12.16 -9.64
CA THR A 39 -0.79 13.42 -9.35
C THR A 39 -0.15 13.38 -7.97
N LYS A 40 0.80 14.28 -7.72
CA LYS A 40 1.40 14.43 -6.39
C LYS A 40 0.35 14.70 -5.30
N ILE A 41 -0.68 15.49 -5.62
CA ILE A 41 -1.77 15.83 -4.70
C ILE A 41 -2.67 14.62 -4.44
N GLU A 42 -3.05 13.88 -5.50
CA GLU A 42 -3.80 12.63 -5.32
C GLU A 42 -3.01 11.66 -4.44
N PHE A 43 -1.74 11.43 -4.74
CA PHE A 43 -0.89 10.55 -3.96
C PHE A 43 -0.82 10.95 -2.48
N ALA A 44 -0.56 12.24 -2.17
CA ALA A 44 -0.52 12.73 -0.80
C ALA A 44 -1.85 12.52 -0.06
N LEU A 45 -2.98 12.81 -0.71
CA LEU A 45 -4.30 12.61 -0.13
C LEU A 45 -4.63 11.13 0.07
N LEU A 46 -4.24 10.25 -0.86
CA LEU A 46 -4.41 8.80 -0.70
C LEU A 46 -3.64 8.28 0.52
N ILE A 47 -2.41 8.75 0.71
CA ILE A 47 -1.61 8.40 1.89
C ILE A 47 -2.30 8.87 3.17
N ALA A 48 -2.76 10.13 3.22
CA ALA A 48 -3.50 10.65 4.37
C ALA A 48 -4.76 9.81 4.69
N ILE A 49 -5.55 9.47 3.66
CA ILE A 49 -6.74 8.62 3.79
C ILE A 49 -6.40 7.22 4.32
N ILE A 50 -5.29 6.62 3.87
CA ILE A 50 -4.85 5.32 4.35
C ILE A 50 -4.50 5.38 5.84
N PHE A 51 -3.78 6.41 6.28
CA PHE A 51 -3.37 6.55 7.67
C PHE A 51 -4.52 6.89 8.62
N THR A 52 -5.57 7.55 8.14
CA THR A 52 -6.76 7.87 8.96
C THR A 52 -7.81 6.77 8.94
N LYS A 53 -7.68 5.76 8.08
CA LYS A 53 -8.53 4.58 8.07
C LYS A 53 -8.11 3.63 9.21
N SER A 54 -8.49 3.96 10.44
CA SER A 54 -8.11 3.14 11.60
C SER A 54 -9.11 2.03 11.90
N ASN A 55 -8.62 0.80 11.76
CA ASN A 55 -9.23 -0.41 12.33
C ASN A 55 -8.43 -0.92 13.53
N ALA A 56 -7.55 -0.10 14.13
CA ALA A 56 -6.74 -0.52 15.25
C ALA A 56 -7.63 -0.77 16.49
N THR A 57 -7.38 -1.91 17.15
CA THR A 57 -8.17 -2.36 18.31
C THR A 57 -7.95 -1.47 19.52
N ASP A 58 -6.77 -0.86 19.63
CA ASP A 58 -6.29 -0.20 20.86
C ASP A 58 -6.48 1.32 20.83
N ILE A 59 -7.38 1.81 19.97
CA ILE A 59 -7.75 3.23 19.91
C ILE A 59 -9.06 3.45 20.67
N SER A 60 -9.10 4.51 21.48
CA SER A 60 -10.32 4.94 22.18
C SER A 60 -11.43 5.29 21.18
N VAL A 61 -12.67 5.38 21.68
CA VAL A 61 -13.83 5.74 20.83
C VAL A 61 -13.62 7.13 20.23
N GLU A 62 -13.19 8.09 21.05
CA GLU A 62 -12.91 9.46 20.64
C GLU A 62 -11.79 9.51 19.59
N GLY A 63 -10.74 8.70 19.76
CA GLY A 63 -9.66 8.61 18.77
C GLY A 63 -10.15 8.06 17.43
N LYS A 64 -11.08 7.10 17.44
CA LYS A 64 -11.69 6.57 16.21
C LYS A 64 -12.56 7.61 15.51
N GLU A 65 -13.31 8.40 16.26
CA GLU A 65 -14.12 9.51 15.73
C GLU A 65 -13.25 10.58 15.07
N LEU A 66 -12.16 11.01 15.72
CA LEU A 66 -11.21 11.97 15.15
C LEU A 66 -10.59 11.47 13.83
N LEU A 67 -10.23 10.18 13.78
CA LEU A 67 -9.68 9.58 12.57
C LEU A 67 -10.72 9.48 11.45
N LEU A 68 -11.99 9.19 11.79
CA LEU A 68 -13.09 9.20 10.84
C LEU A 68 -13.34 10.60 10.27
N ASP A 69 -13.29 11.64 11.10
CA ASP A 69 -13.44 13.02 10.65
C ASP A 69 -12.34 13.44 9.67
N GLU A 70 -11.09 13.13 10.00
CA GLU A 70 -9.96 13.40 9.10
C GLU A 70 -10.03 12.56 7.81
N PHE A 71 -10.44 11.29 7.89
CA PHE A 71 -10.73 10.46 6.71
C PHE A 71 -11.76 11.12 5.78
N ASN A 72 -12.87 11.61 6.34
CA ASN A 72 -13.92 12.27 5.57
C ASN A 72 -13.41 13.56 4.91
N LYS A 73 -12.66 14.36 5.67
CA LYS A 73 -12.06 15.61 5.19
C LYS A 73 -11.08 15.39 4.04
N TYR A 74 -10.16 14.42 4.15
CA TYR A 74 -9.22 14.12 3.05
C TYR A 74 -9.93 13.55 1.82
N THR A 75 -10.96 12.72 2.02
CA THR A 75 -11.78 12.19 0.91
C THR A 75 -12.52 13.31 0.18
N GLN A 76 -13.09 14.27 0.91
CA GLN A 76 -13.74 15.45 0.32
C GLN A 76 -12.75 16.34 -0.42
N ASN A 77 -11.55 16.55 0.14
CA ASN A 77 -10.49 17.32 -0.53
C ASN A 77 -10.05 16.66 -1.83
N LEU A 78 -9.92 15.33 -1.85
CA LEU A 78 -9.61 14.57 -3.06
C LEU A 78 -10.70 14.72 -4.12
N LEU A 79 -11.97 14.62 -3.73
CA LEU A 79 -13.09 14.81 -4.64
C LEU A 79 -13.10 16.23 -5.23
N ARG A 80 -12.95 17.26 -4.39
CA ARG A 80 -12.92 18.67 -4.83
C ARG A 80 -11.77 18.94 -5.79
N TYR A 81 -10.58 18.45 -5.47
CA TYR A 81 -9.41 18.57 -6.33
C TYR A 81 -9.65 17.90 -7.70
N ASN A 82 -10.25 16.72 -7.71
CA ASN A 82 -10.58 16.02 -8.95
C ASN A 82 -11.67 16.76 -9.74
N GLN A 83 -12.70 17.31 -9.07
CA GLN A 83 -13.77 18.08 -9.71
C GLN A 83 -13.24 19.33 -10.41
N GLN A 84 -12.31 20.04 -9.78
CA GLN A 84 -11.67 21.23 -10.37
C GLN A 84 -10.86 20.90 -11.63
N ARG A 85 -10.31 19.69 -11.73
CA ARG A 85 -9.46 19.28 -12.85
C ARG A 85 -10.20 18.58 -13.98
N LEU A 86 -11.21 17.80 -13.65
CA LEU A 86 -11.81 16.83 -14.57
C LEU A 86 -13.30 17.07 -14.83
N GLY A 87 -13.97 17.89 -14.02
CA GLY A 87 -15.43 17.99 -14.03
C GLY A 87 -16.10 16.98 -13.08
N LEU A 88 -17.43 17.06 -12.95
CA LEU A 88 -18.16 16.34 -11.89
C LEU A 88 -18.16 14.82 -12.08
N ILE A 89 -18.42 14.34 -13.30
CA ILE A 89 -18.61 12.91 -13.59
C ILE A 89 -17.26 12.18 -13.53
N GLU A 90 -16.27 12.73 -14.23
CA GLU A 90 -14.91 12.22 -14.31
C GLU A 90 -14.22 12.24 -12.95
N ALA A 91 -14.51 13.25 -12.11
CA ALA A 91 -13.99 13.29 -10.74
C ALA A 91 -14.54 12.15 -9.86
N ALA A 92 -15.82 11.80 -10.01
CA ALA A 92 -16.40 10.67 -9.28
C ALA A 92 -15.77 9.35 -9.74
N GLN A 93 -15.54 9.17 -11.04
CA GLN A 93 -14.83 8.01 -11.57
C GLN A 93 -13.38 7.94 -11.06
N ARG A 94 -12.68 9.08 -11.03
CA ARG A 94 -11.31 9.18 -10.52
C ARG A 94 -11.24 8.89 -9.02
N LEU A 95 -12.21 9.35 -8.24
CA LEU A 95 -12.33 9.01 -6.82
C LEU A 95 -12.55 7.50 -6.62
N ALA A 96 -13.39 6.87 -7.45
CA ALA A 96 -13.60 5.43 -7.40
C ALA A 96 -12.32 4.64 -7.73
N GLU A 97 -11.53 5.10 -8.70
CA GLU A 97 -10.21 4.53 -9.00
C GLU A 97 -9.25 4.66 -7.82
N CYS A 98 -9.18 5.85 -7.20
CA CYS A 98 -8.38 6.10 -5.99
C CYS A 98 -8.78 5.16 -4.84
N SER A 99 -10.07 4.99 -4.60
CA SER A 99 -10.60 4.06 -3.59
C SER A 99 -10.21 2.60 -3.87
N ARG A 100 -10.18 2.19 -5.15
CA ARG A 100 -9.67 0.86 -5.52
C ARG A 100 -8.19 0.71 -5.18
N LEU A 101 -7.36 1.72 -5.42
CA LEU A 101 -5.94 1.69 -5.04
C LEU A 101 -5.75 1.53 -3.53
N ILE A 102 -6.53 2.26 -2.73
CA ILE A 102 -6.52 2.14 -1.26
C ILE A 102 -6.86 0.69 -0.85
N ASN A 103 -7.93 0.11 -1.40
CA ASN A 103 -8.30 -1.26 -1.09
C ASN A 103 -7.23 -2.27 -1.52
N ARG A 104 -6.60 -2.07 -2.69
CA ARG A 104 -5.44 -2.88 -3.11
C ARG A 104 -4.29 -2.77 -2.13
N SER A 105 -4.01 -1.61 -1.57
CA SER A 105 -2.97 -1.46 -0.54
C SER A 105 -3.27 -2.28 0.71
N ILE A 106 -4.53 -2.33 1.14
CA ILE A 106 -4.97 -3.15 2.29
C ILE A 106 -4.82 -4.65 1.97
N GLU A 107 -5.22 -5.09 0.77
CA GLU A 107 -5.03 -6.47 0.33
C GLU A 107 -3.53 -6.85 0.24
N ASN A 108 -2.69 -5.93 -0.23
CA ASN A 108 -1.24 -6.14 -0.32
C ASN A 108 -0.60 -6.25 1.07
N GLU A 109 -1.07 -5.46 2.03
CA GLU A 109 -0.64 -5.52 3.43
C GLU A 109 -0.99 -6.88 4.05
N TYR A 110 -2.20 -7.38 3.81
CA TYR A 110 -2.61 -8.70 4.25
C TYR A 110 -1.75 -9.81 3.64
N ALA A 111 -1.49 -9.76 2.33
CA ALA A 111 -0.60 -10.71 1.65
C ALA A 111 0.83 -10.66 2.21
N LEU A 112 1.32 -9.47 2.56
CA LEU A 112 2.63 -9.29 3.17
C LEU A 112 2.70 -9.93 4.57
N ARG A 113 1.65 -9.75 5.39
CA ARG A 113 1.54 -10.42 6.70
C ARG A 113 1.56 -11.93 6.56
N LEU A 114 0.76 -12.49 5.63
CA LEU A 114 0.73 -13.94 5.38
C LEU A 114 2.11 -14.47 4.97
N MET A 115 2.79 -13.75 4.08
CA MET A 115 4.13 -14.09 3.63
C MET A 115 5.13 -14.12 4.80
N PHE A 116 5.13 -13.09 5.66
CA PHE A 116 6.01 -13.06 6.84
C PHE A 116 5.67 -14.16 7.84
N SER A 117 4.39 -14.39 8.14
CA SER A 117 3.98 -15.47 9.06
C SER A 117 4.43 -16.84 8.55
N HIS A 118 4.29 -17.11 7.25
CA HIS A 118 4.75 -18.35 6.64
C HIS A 118 6.28 -18.45 6.69
N GLN A 119 6.98 -17.36 6.39
CA GLN A 119 8.44 -17.32 6.47
C GLN A 119 8.95 -17.63 7.88
N PHE A 120 8.42 -16.96 8.91
CA PHE A 120 8.82 -17.17 10.31
C PHE A 120 8.53 -18.60 10.80
N LYS A 121 7.49 -19.24 10.24
CA LYS A 121 7.12 -20.60 10.63
C LYS A 121 8.04 -21.67 10.03
N TYR A 122 8.51 -21.48 8.81
CA TYR A 122 9.19 -22.54 8.04
C TYR A 122 10.68 -22.27 7.76
N TYR A 123 11.17 -21.05 7.99
CA TYR A 123 12.57 -20.67 7.73
C TYR A 123 13.20 -20.03 8.96
N SER A 124 14.47 -20.36 9.24
CA SER A 124 15.20 -19.83 10.39
C SER A 124 15.45 -18.32 10.26
N MET A 125 15.52 -17.60 11.39
CA MET A 125 15.66 -16.13 11.46
C MET A 125 16.88 -15.58 10.68
N GLY A 126 17.92 -16.38 10.48
CA GLY A 126 19.10 -16.05 9.67
C GLY A 126 18.90 -16.17 8.15
N ALA A 127 17.82 -16.81 7.70
CA ALA A 127 17.41 -16.93 6.30
C ALA A 127 16.33 -15.89 5.95
N THR A 128 16.44 -14.66 6.47
CA THR A 128 15.52 -13.57 6.16
C THR A 128 15.68 -13.15 4.69
N CYS A 129 14.81 -13.71 3.84
CA CYS A 129 14.68 -13.47 2.39
C CYS A 129 14.46 -11.98 2.03
N PHE A 130 13.88 -11.21 2.96
CA PHE A 130 13.59 -9.79 2.78
C PHE A 130 14.38 -8.98 3.79
N LYS A 131 15.52 -8.45 3.34
CA LYS A 131 15.99 -7.19 3.91
C LYS A 131 15.05 -6.11 3.41
N LEU A 132 14.05 -5.77 4.21
CA LEU A 132 13.39 -4.46 4.18
C LEU A 132 14.37 -3.36 4.64
N THR A 133 15.67 -3.50 4.38
CA THR A 133 16.57 -2.37 4.43
C THR A 133 16.15 -1.48 3.28
N ASN A 134 15.41 -0.44 3.66
CA ASN A 134 15.47 0.86 3.04
C ASN A 134 14.48 1.07 1.90
N PHE A 135 13.22 0.65 2.01
CA PHE A 135 12.21 1.31 1.18
C PHE A 135 12.12 2.80 1.57
N PHE A 136 11.96 3.09 2.88
CA PHE A 136 11.96 4.47 3.38
C PHE A 136 13.32 5.16 3.26
N GLU A 137 14.42 4.51 3.64
CA GLU A 137 15.76 5.09 3.49
C GLU A 137 16.13 5.34 2.01
N ASN A 138 15.83 4.45 1.05
CA ASN A 138 16.09 4.74 -0.37
C ASN A 138 15.13 5.76 -0.97
N PHE A 139 13.92 5.90 -0.43
CA PHE A 139 12.97 6.91 -0.89
C PHE A 139 13.36 8.30 -0.38
N LEU A 140 13.80 8.41 0.88
CA LEU A 140 14.29 9.64 1.51
C LEU A 140 15.68 10.05 0.98
N ASN A 141 16.55 9.09 0.63
CA ASN A 141 17.87 9.36 0.04
C ASN A 141 17.82 9.63 -1.47
N LYS A 142 16.64 9.61 -2.11
CA LYS A 142 16.45 9.90 -3.55
C LYS A 142 15.60 11.13 -3.82
N THR A 143 15.29 11.91 -2.79
CA THR A 143 14.81 13.29 -2.93
C THR A 143 16.01 14.24 -3.01
N ASP A 144 16.63 14.29 -4.19
CA ASP A 144 17.40 15.42 -4.73
C ASP A 144 16.87 15.70 -6.15
#